data_AF-M5DY07-F1
#
_entry.id   AF-M5DY07-F1
#
_cell.length_a   1.000
_cell.length_b   1.000
_cell.length_c   1.000
_cell.angle_alpha   90.00
_cell.angle_beta   90.00
_cell.angle_gamma   90.00
#
_symmetry.space_group_name_H-M   'P 1'
#
loop_
_entity.id
_entity.type
_entity.pdbx_description
1 polymer ?
#
loop_
_entity_poly.entity_id
_entity_poly.type
_entity_poly.pdbx_seq_one_letter_code
_entity_poly.pdbx_strand_id
1 'polypeptide(L)'
;MYVLAYDISTENAKGRKRLRKVAETCENYGQRVQKSVFEFQLDDKKFLMMRNEVLELMNKKKDNIRIYKIIAPKDNYVEEHGNFKSVDYDNDTLLI
;
A
#
# COMPACT_ATOMS: atom_id res chain seq x y z
N MET A 1 -10.27 -5.03 -5.21
CA MET A 1 -9.23 -4.09 -4.75
C MET A 1 -8.87 -4.37 -3.29
N TYR A 2 -7.63 -4.13 -2.90
CA TYR A 2 -7.19 -4.15 -1.50
C TYR A 2 -6.62 -2.79 -1.10
N VAL A 3 -6.85 -2.38 0.15
CA VAL A 3 -6.22 -1.19 0.74
C VAL A 3 -5.44 -1.65 1.97
N LEU A 4 -4.16 -1.33 2.02
CA LEU A 4 -3.30 -1.56 3.18
C LEU A 4 -3.01 -0.22 3.85
N ALA A 5 -3.45 -0.09 5.11
CA ALA A 5 -3.09 1.02 5.97
C ALA A 5 -2.04 0.56 6.98
N TYR A 6 -0.90 1.25 6.99
CA TYR A 6 0.23 0.94 7.84
C TYR A 6 0.45 2.03 8.88
N ASP A 7 0.23 1.71 10.16
CA ASP A 7 0.63 2.53 11.29
C ASP A 7 1.97 2.03 11.84
N ILE A 8 3.01 2.84 11.61
CA ILE A 8 4.38 2.52 11.97
C ILE A 8 5.00 3.69 12.73
N SER A 9 5.60 3.38 13.88
CA SER A 9 6.41 4.36 14.62
C SER A 9 7.64 4.76 13.80
N THR A 10 7.66 6.00 13.30
CA THR A 10 8.81 6.58 12.57
C THR A 10 9.75 7.42 13.43
N GLU A 11 9.57 7.41 14.75
CA GLU A 11 10.31 8.24 15.71
C GLU A 11 11.82 8.00 15.66
N ASN A 12 12.22 6.74 15.49
CA ASN A 12 13.62 6.33 15.39
C ASN A 12 14.00 5.87 13.98
N ALA A 13 15.32 5.85 13.71
CA ALA A 13 15.87 5.43 12.42
C ALA A 13 15.46 4.00 12.01
N LYS A 14 15.31 3.09 12.98
CA LYS A 14 14.86 1.71 12.71
C LYS A 14 13.42 1.68 12.20
N GLY A 15 12.54 2.52 12.76
CA GLY A 15 11.17 2.73 12.31
C GLY A 15 11.11 3.24 10.88
N ARG A 16 11.83 4.33 10.59
CA ARG A 16 11.91 4.89 9.22
C ARG A 16 12.43 3.87 8.20
N LYS A 17 13.44 3.07 8.55
CA LYS A 17 13.96 2.00 7.68
C LYS A 17 12.93 0.91 7.40
N ARG A 18 12.11 0.53 8.38
CA ARG A 18 11.01 -0.43 8.18
C ARG A 18 9.92 0.13 7.27
N LEU A 19 9.49 1.38 7.49
CA LEU A 19 8.49 2.02 6.61
C LEU A 19 8.98 2.04 5.17
N ARG A 20 10.26 2.39 4.94
CA ARG A 20 10.85 2.40 3.60
C ARG A 20 10.81 1.01 2.94
N LYS A 21 11.24 -0.03 3.66
CA LYS A 21 11.21 -1.40 3.13
C LYS A 21 9.80 -1.88 2.80
N VAL A 22 8.85 -1.64 3.71
CA VAL A 22 7.44 -2.01 3.47
C VAL A 22 6.87 -1.22 2.29
N ALA A 23 7.20 0.07 2.17
CA ALA A 23 6.77 0.87 1.03
C ALA A 23 7.33 0.34 -0.29
N GLU A 24 8.64 0.06 -0.37
CA GLU A 24 9.29 -0.53 -1.54
C GLU A 24 8.64 -1.89 -1.90
N THR A 25 8.35 -2.74 -0.91
CA THR A 25 7.63 -4.01 -1.13
C THR A 25 6.21 -3.78 -1.64
N CYS A 26 5.42 -2.91 -1.02
CA CYS A 26 4.05 -2.62 -1.46
C CYS A 26 4.02 -2.01 -2.88
N GLU A 27 4.95 -1.13 -3.21
CA GLU A 27 5.05 -0.48 -4.53
C GLU A 27 5.37 -1.49 -5.66
N ASN A 28 5.91 -2.68 -5.35
CA ASN A 28 6.05 -3.76 -6.35
C ASN A 28 4.71 -4.43 -6.72
N TYR A 29 3.68 -4.26 -5.88
CA TYR A 29 2.38 -4.92 -6.04
C TYR A 29 1.24 -3.94 -6.36
N GLY A 30 1.47 -2.64 -6.21
CA GLY A 30 0.42 -1.63 -6.31
C GLY A 30 0.95 -0.22 -6.08
N GLN A 31 0.07 0.66 -5.65
CA GLN A 31 0.34 2.09 -5.58
C GLN A 31 0.34 2.60 -4.15
N ARG A 32 1.26 3.51 -3.86
CA ARG A 32 1.24 4.30 -2.64
C ARG A 32 0.37 5.53 -2.83
N VAL A 33 -0.76 5.60 -2.13
CA VAL A 33 -1.73 6.70 -2.24
C VAL A 33 -1.60 7.73 -1.11
N GLN A 34 -1.02 7.35 0.03
CA GLN A 34 -0.66 8.28 1.10
C GLN A 34 0.69 7.88 1.72
N LYS A 35 1.14 8.64 2.74
CA LYS A 35 2.42 8.39 3.42
C LYS A 35 2.58 6.93 3.85
N SER A 36 1.53 6.26 4.29
CA SER A 36 1.59 4.85 4.68
C SER A 36 0.30 4.10 4.34
N VAL A 37 -0.37 4.51 3.25
CA VAL A 37 -1.54 3.81 2.70
C VAL A 37 -1.24 3.41 1.26
N PHE A 38 -1.59 2.17 0.93
CA PHE A 38 -1.30 1.55 -0.35
C PHE A 38 -2.54 0.86 -0.90
N GLU A 39 -2.73 0.93 -2.21
CA GLU A 39 -3.84 0.30 -2.93
C GLU A 39 -3.33 -0.76 -3.91
N PHE A 40 -4.10 -1.83 -4.07
CA PHE A 40 -3.71 -2.95 -4.91
C PHE A 40 -4.89 -3.52 -5.70
N GLN A 41 -4.63 -3.86 -6.96
CA GLN A 41 -5.53 -4.63 -7.82
C GLN A 41 -4.90 -6.00 -8.08
N LEU A 42 -5.13 -6.95 -7.17
CA LEU A 42 -4.49 -8.26 -7.16
C LEU A 42 -5.53 -9.39 -7.17
N ASP A 43 -5.18 -10.51 -7.79
CA ASP A 43 -5.83 -11.80 -7.55
C ASP A 43 -5.48 -12.36 -6.16
N ASP A 44 -6.16 -13.41 -5.73
CA ASP A 44 -5.98 -13.98 -4.39
C ASP A 44 -4.58 -14.58 -4.16
N LYS A 45 -3.90 -15.06 -5.22
CA LYS A 45 -2.56 -15.63 -5.12
C LYS A 45 -1.52 -14.52 -4.88
N LYS A 46 -1.55 -13.46 -5.70
CA LYS A 46 -0.65 -12.31 -5.53
C LYS A 46 -0.93 -11.57 -4.23
N PHE A 47 -2.20 -11.48 -3.81
CA PHE A 47 -2.55 -10.94 -2.50
C PHE A 47 -1.89 -11.74 -1.36
N LEU A 48 -1.96 -13.07 -1.40
CA LEU A 48 -1.35 -13.91 -0.38
C LEU A 48 0.18 -13.73 -0.30
N MET A 49 0.84 -13.62 -1.45
CA MET A 49 2.28 -13.35 -1.53
C MET A 49 2.65 -12.01 -0.92
N MET A 50 2.02 -10.92 -1.41
CA MET A 50 2.23 -9.56 -0.89
C MET A 50 1.99 -9.49 0.61
N ARG A 51 0.89 -10.08 1.10
CA ARG A 51 0.54 -10.09 2.52
C ARG A 51 1.64 -10.75 3.35
N ASN A 52 2.17 -11.89 2.92
CA ASN A 52 3.20 -12.60 3.66
C ASN A 52 4.51 -11.79 3.72
N GLU A 53 4.98 -11.26 2.58
CA GLU A 53 6.19 -10.42 2.53
C GLU A 53 6.09 -9.19 3.44
N VAL A 54 4.96 -8.49 3.39
CA VAL A 54 4.74 -7.29 4.23
C VAL A 54 4.70 -7.64 5.72
N LEU A 55 4.04 -8.74 6.10
CA LEU A 55 3.97 -9.20 7.50
C LEU A 55 5.30 -9.75 8.05
N GLU A 56 6.24 -10.14 7.19
CA GLU A 56 7.61 -10.51 7.58
C GLU A 56 8.47 -9.28 7.88
N LEU A 57 8.22 -8.16 7.19
CA LEU A 57 8.96 -6.91 7.37
C LEU A 57 8.53 -6.11 8.61
N MET A 58 7.31 -6.30 9.09
CA MET A 58 6.77 -5.55 10.22
C MET A 58 7.38 -5.98 11.56
N ASN A 59 7.45 -5.03 12.51
CA ASN A 59 7.68 -5.36 13.92
C ASN A 59 6.34 -5.56 14.64
N LYS A 60 5.93 -6.82 14.81
CA LYS A 60 4.65 -7.20 15.43
C LYS A 60 4.39 -6.65 16.85
N LYS A 61 5.42 -6.16 17.55
CA LYS A 61 5.26 -5.55 18.89
C LYS A 61 5.06 -4.03 18.86
N LYS A 62 5.31 -3.38 17.72
CA LYS A 62 5.35 -1.90 17.59
C LYS A 62 4.51 -1.36 16.46
N ASP A 63 4.19 -2.21 15.50
CA ASP A 63 3.64 -1.84 14.22
C ASP A 63 2.22 -2.41 14.10
N ASN A 64 1.33 -1.69 13.41
CA ASN A 64 -0.02 -2.15 13.13
C ASN A 64 -0.33 -2.03 11.64
N ILE A 65 -0.75 -3.15 11.04
CA ILE A 65 -1.15 -3.20 9.63
C ILE A 65 -2.62 -3.63 9.58
N ARG A 66 -3.43 -2.89 8.83
CA ARG A 66 -4.80 -3.26 8.47
C ARG A 66 -4.92 -3.41 6.98
N ILE A 67 -5.59 -4.45 6.53
CA ILE A 67 -5.84 -4.71 5.11
C ILE A 67 -7.34 -4.87 4.91
N TYR A 68 -7.91 -4.05 4.01
CA TYR A 68 -9.31 -4.06 3.65
C TYR A 68 -9.46 -4.63 2.24
N LYS A 69 -10.36 -5.61 2.07
CA LYS A 69 -10.78 -6.09 0.74
C LYS A 69 -12.04 -5.32 0.35
N ILE A 70 -11.96 -4.52 -0.72
CA ILE A 70 -13.08 -3.78 -1.27
C ILE A 70 -13.63 -4.59 -2.46
N ILE A 71 -14.87 -5.05 -2.31
CA ILE A 71 -15.55 -5.98 -3.23
C ILE A 71 -16.30 -5.23 -4.36
N ALA A 72 -16.51 -3.92 -4.20
CA ALA A 72 -17.24 -3.08 -5.14
C ALA A 72 -16.29 -2.14 -5.94
N PRO A 73 -16.75 -1.50 -7.04
CA PRO A 73 -15.91 -0.59 -7.83
C PRO A 73 -15.34 0.54 -6.98
N LYS A 74 -14.02 0.81 -7.09
CA LYS A 74 -13.30 1.80 -6.27
C LYS A 74 -14.02 3.15 -6.25
N ASP A 75 -14.40 3.63 -7.44
CA ASP A 75 -14.93 4.99 -7.67
C ASP A 75 -16.21 5.29 -6.89
N ASN A 76 -16.93 4.25 -6.45
CA ASN A 76 -18.16 4.42 -5.65
C ASN A 76 -17.89 4.51 -4.14
N TYR A 77 -16.68 4.18 -3.67
CA TYR A 77 -16.40 3.97 -2.23
C TYR A 77 -15.11 4.62 -1.75
N VAL A 78 -14.32 5.23 -2.64
CA VAL A 78 -13.11 5.96 -2.29
C VAL A 78 -13.29 7.42 -2.68
N GLU A 79 -13.21 8.30 -1.68
CA GLU A 79 -13.20 9.74 -1.85
C GLU A 79 -11.86 10.28 -1.36
N GLU A 80 -11.26 11.18 -2.14
CA GLU A 80 -9.94 11.74 -1.87
C GLU A 80 -10.02 13.27 -1.83
N HIS A 81 -9.36 13.89 -0.84
CA HIS A 81 -9.30 15.34 -0.69
C HIS A 81 -7.88 15.80 -0.34
N GLY A 82 -7.43 16.92 -0.92
CA GLY A 82 -6.13 17.54 -0.63
C GLY A 82 -5.08 17.32 -1.72
N ASN A 83 -3.81 17.32 -1.34
CA ASN A 83 -2.68 17.22 -2.27
C ASN A 83 -2.30 15.75 -2.51
N PHE A 84 -2.21 15.36 -3.79
CA PHE A 84 -2.09 13.97 -4.18
C PHE A 84 -0.96 13.70 -5.19
N LYS A 85 -0.49 12.45 -5.18
CA LYS A 85 0.44 11.86 -6.14
C LYS A 85 -0.08 10.47 -6.56
N SER A 86 -1.14 10.39 -7.38
CA SER A 86 -1.33 9.17 -8.19
C SER A 86 -0.51 9.29 -9.47
N VAL A 87 0.02 8.14 -9.86
CA VAL A 87 0.28 7.79 -11.26
C VAL A 87 -0.96 7.02 -11.72
N ASP A 88 -1.60 7.48 -12.78
CA ASP A 88 -2.73 6.80 -13.42
C ASP A 88 -2.17 5.74 -14.37
N TYR A 89 -2.28 4.45 -14.02
CA TYR A 89 -1.70 3.36 -14.80
C TYR A 89 -2.62 2.88 -15.94
N ASP A 90 -3.90 3.24 -15.93
CA ASP A 90 -4.83 2.88 -17.01
C ASP A 90 -4.69 3.83 -18.22
N ASN A 91 -4.04 4.98 -18.04
CA ASN A 91 -3.80 5.99 -19.08
C ASN A 91 -2.34 6.04 -19.58
N ASP A 92 -1.54 5.00 -19.34
CA ASP A 92 -0.15 4.94 -19.83
C ASP A 92 -0.12 4.70 -21.35
N THR A 93 -0.52 5.71 -22.10
CA THR A 93 -0.07 5.88 -23.48
C THR A 93 1.41 6.23 -23.36
N LEU A 94 2.26 5.22 -23.45
CA LEU A 94 3.69 5.38 -23.70
C LEU A 94 3.86 6.25 -24.95
N LEU A 95 3.98 7.56 -24.77
CA LEU A 95 4.52 8.46 -25.79
C LEU A 95 6.04 8.29 -25.73
N ILE A 96 6.53 7.43 -26.62
CA ILE A 96 7.93 7.37 -27.05
C ILE A 96 8.23 8.62 -27.89
#